data_AF-A0A848ZAF2-F1
#
_entry.id   AF-A0A848ZAF2-F1
#
_cell.length_a   1.000
_cell.length_b   1.000
_cell.length_c   1.000
_cell.angle_alpha   90.00
_cell.angle_beta   90.00
_cell.angle_gamma   90.00
#
_symmetry.space_group_name_H-M   'P 1'
#
loop_
_entity.id
_entity.type
_entity.pdbx_description
1 polymer ?
#
loop_
_entity_poly.entity_id
_entity_poly.type
_entity_poly.pdbx_seq_one_letter_code
_entity_poly.pdbx_strand_id
1 'polypeptide(L)'
;MSGSLWDWGLAEFRDRTASDAPIPGGGSAAMVSAAIGLGLVLMALRVTARKASDKTALTPLIDGGDRLLAELSAHADADIAVFDAYMKALKLPRGSEAEKAARRAAIADAAAA
;
A
#
# COMPACT_ATOMS: atom_id res chain seq x y z
N MET A 1 5.57 -12.09 -6.46
CA MET A 1 4.60 -11.50 -7.40
C MET A 1 5.15 -10.15 -7.80
N SER A 2 5.32 -9.86 -9.10
CA SER A 2 6.08 -8.68 -9.57
C SER A 2 5.18 -7.59 -10.18
N GLY A 3 3.97 -7.40 -9.64
CA GLY A 3 3.03 -6.37 -10.09
C GLY A 3 2.48 -5.60 -8.90
N SER A 4 2.03 -4.37 -9.14
CA SER A 4 1.41 -3.53 -8.12
C SER A 4 0.07 -4.14 -7.70
N LEU A 5 -0.34 -3.98 -6.44
CA LEU A 5 -1.68 -4.39 -6.00
C LEU A 5 -2.78 -3.61 -6.72
N TRP A 6 -2.46 -2.41 -7.24
CA TRP A 6 -3.39 -1.56 -7.98
C TRP A 6 -3.77 -2.13 -9.35
N ASP A 7 -3.02 -3.13 -9.84
CA ASP A 7 -3.35 -3.88 -11.05
C ASP A 7 -4.41 -4.99 -10.78
N TRP A 8 -4.71 -5.28 -9.51
CA TRP A 8 -5.70 -6.31 -9.17
C TRP A 8 -7.12 -5.78 -9.33
N GLY A 9 -8.03 -6.66 -9.76
CA GLY A 9 -9.46 -6.35 -9.71
C GLY A 9 -9.96 -6.25 -8.27
N LEU A 10 -10.99 -5.43 -8.01
CA LEU A 10 -11.57 -5.30 -6.67
C LEU A 10 -12.06 -6.65 -6.08
N ALA A 11 -12.54 -7.55 -6.93
CA ALA A 11 -12.93 -8.90 -6.52
C ALA A 11 -11.72 -9.73 -6.08
N GLU A 12 -10.62 -9.66 -6.82
CA GLU A 12 -9.37 -10.33 -6.45
C GLU A 12 -8.80 -9.77 -5.14
N PHE A 13 -8.75 -8.44 -5.01
CA PHE A 13 -8.30 -7.80 -3.77
C PHE A 13 -9.14 -8.27 -2.57
N ARG A 14 -10.47 -8.22 -2.68
CA ARG A 14 -11.40 -8.72 -1.65
C ARG A 14 -11.13 -10.19 -1.31
N ASP A 15 -11.05 -11.05 -2.32
CA ASP A 15 -10.92 -12.49 -2.12
C ASP A 15 -9.58 -12.84 -1.46
N ARG A 16 -8.49 -12.14 -1.83
CA ARG A 16 -7.19 -12.27 -1.16
C ARG A 16 -7.22 -11.76 0.27
N THR A 17 -7.83 -10.59 0.53
CA THR A 17 -8.00 -10.06 1.91
C THR A 17 -8.79 -11.03 2.80
N ALA A 18 -9.76 -11.76 2.24
CA ALA A 18 -10.57 -12.73 2.96
C ALA A 18 -9.96 -14.15 3.04
N SER A 19 -8.77 -14.35 2.48
CA SER A 19 -8.10 -15.65 2.42
C SER A 19 -7.16 -15.90 3.61
N ASP A 20 -6.52 -17.07 3.64
CA ASP A 20 -5.43 -17.42 4.55
C ASP A 20 -4.05 -16.96 4.04
N ALA A 21 -4.01 -16.22 2.93
CA ALA A 21 -2.78 -15.66 2.39
C ALA A 21 -2.20 -14.58 3.32
N PRO A 22 -0.86 -14.44 3.38
CA PRO A 22 -0.21 -13.45 4.24
C PRO A 22 -0.41 -12.00 3.77
N ILE A 23 -0.78 -11.78 2.49
CA ILE A 23 -0.97 -10.47 1.87
C ILE A 23 -2.20 -10.50 0.95
N PRO A 24 -2.95 -9.40 0.82
CA PRO A 24 -2.79 -8.10 1.49
C PRO A 24 -3.24 -8.15 2.96
N GLY A 25 -2.53 -7.42 3.82
CA GLY A 25 -2.80 -7.34 5.25
C GLY A 25 -3.67 -6.13 5.63
N GLY A 26 -3.85 -5.92 6.94
CA GLY A 26 -4.61 -4.78 7.46
C GLY A 26 -4.04 -3.41 7.07
N GLY A 27 -2.70 -3.30 6.95
CA GLY A 27 -2.01 -2.07 6.53
C GLY A 27 -2.37 -1.66 5.11
N SER A 28 -2.05 -2.52 4.13
CA SER A 28 -2.42 -2.33 2.72
C SER A 28 -3.93 -2.17 2.53
N ALA A 29 -4.77 -2.92 3.25
CA ALA A 29 -6.24 -2.74 3.19
C ALA A 29 -6.71 -1.38 3.71
N ALA A 30 -6.11 -0.86 4.78
CA ALA A 30 -6.42 0.47 5.30
C ALA A 30 -5.99 1.56 4.30
N MET A 31 -4.82 1.43 3.66
CA MET A 31 -4.35 2.38 2.65
C MET A 31 -5.22 2.37 1.38
N VAL A 32 -5.65 1.18 0.92
CA VAL A 32 -6.60 1.06 -0.20
C VAL A 32 -7.92 1.74 0.14
N SER A 33 -8.44 1.52 1.35
CA SER A 33 -9.67 2.18 1.82
C SER A 33 -9.51 3.70 1.87
N ALA A 34 -8.38 4.19 2.36
CA ALA A 34 -8.06 5.62 2.40
C ALA A 34 -7.94 6.24 1.00
N ALA A 35 -7.30 5.54 0.07
CA ALA A 35 -7.16 5.98 -1.32
C ALA A 35 -8.53 6.12 -2.02
N ILE A 36 -9.44 5.15 -1.81
CA ILE A 36 -10.81 5.23 -2.34
C ILE A 36 -11.54 6.44 -1.75
N GLY A 37 -11.44 6.64 -0.43
CA GLY A 37 -12.05 7.81 0.24
C GLY A 37 -11.50 9.14 -0.27
N LEU A 38 -10.19 9.26 -0.42
CA LEU A 38 -9.54 10.45 -0.98
C LEU A 38 -9.92 10.66 -2.45
N GLY A 39 -10.06 9.59 -3.22
CA GLY A 39 -10.55 9.64 -4.60
C GLY A 39 -11.93 10.29 -4.71
N LEU A 40 -12.83 10.01 -3.76
CA LEU A 40 -14.15 10.65 -3.69
C LEU A 40 -14.04 12.15 -3.36
N VAL A 41 -13.14 12.53 -2.45
CA VAL A 41 -12.86 13.95 -2.12
C VAL A 41 -12.32 14.69 -3.36
N LEU A 42 -11.32 14.10 -4.04
CA LEU A 42 -10.77 14.65 -5.28
C LEU A 42 -11.82 14.76 -6.38
N MET A 43 -12.70 13.77 -6.52
CA MET A 43 -13.82 13.84 -7.45
C MET A 43 -14.72 15.04 -7.14
N ALA A 44 -15.10 15.25 -5.88
CA ALA A 44 -15.93 16.39 -5.46
C ALA A 44 -15.25 17.74 -5.73
N LEU A 45 -13.95 17.85 -5.42
CA LEU A 45 -13.14 19.04 -5.72
C LEU A 45 -13.09 19.32 -7.23
N ARG A 46 -12.85 18.30 -8.05
CA ARG A 46 -12.81 18.41 -9.51
C ARG A 46 -14.17 18.78 -10.10
N VAL A 47 -15.26 18.18 -9.62
CA VAL A 47 -16.63 18.55 -10.02
C VAL A 47 -16.90 20.03 -9.72
N THR A 48 -16.50 20.50 -8.55
CA THR A 48 -16.63 21.90 -8.13
C THR A 48 -15.79 22.81 -9.02
N ALA A 49 -14.52 22.47 -9.23
CA ALA A 49 -13.59 23.23 -10.06
C ALA A 49 -14.02 23.33 -11.53
N ARG A 50 -14.76 22.34 -12.06
CA ARG A 50 -15.34 22.43 -13.42
C ARG A 50 -16.42 23.51 -13.55
N LYS A 51 -17.12 23.86 -12.47
CA LYS A 51 -18.22 24.83 -12.47
C LYS A 51 -17.80 26.22 -11.96
N ALA A 52 -16.66 26.32 -11.29
CA ALA A 52 -16.21 27.55 -10.66
C ALA A 52 -15.59 28.53 -11.67
N SER A 53 -15.94 29.82 -11.55
CA SER A 53 -15.31 30.92 -12.28
C SER A 53 -13.92 31.26 -11.75
N ASP A 54 -13.66 30.97 -10.47
CA ASP A 54 -12.34 31.08 -9.83
C ASP A 54 -11.96 29.75 -9.18
N LYS A 55 -10.75 29.27 -9.47
CA LYS A 55 -10.21 27.98 -9.00
C LYS A 55 -9.05 28.15 -8.04
N THR A 56 -8.66 29.38 -7.70
CA THR A 56 -7.45 29.69 -6.92
C THR A 56 -7.40 28.93 -5.60
N ALA A 57 -8.53 28.78 -4.91
CA ALA A 57 -8.62 28.00 -3.67
C ALA A 57 -8.73 26.48 -3.88
N LEU A 58 -9.15 26.02 -5.06
CA LEU A 58 -9.39 24.60 -5.35
C LEU A 58 -8.14 23.90 -5.89
N THR A 59 -7.35 24.58 -6.72
CA THR A 59 -6.11 24.05 -7.31
C THR A 59 -5.17 23.45 -6.27
N PRO A 60 -4.75 24.16 -5.19
CA PRO A 60 -3.82 23.59 -4.22
C PRO A 60 -4.40 22.39 -3.45
N LEU A 61 -5.72 22.32 -3.26
CA LEU A 61 -6.38 21.18 -2.62
C LEU A 61 -6.37 19.94 -3.52
N ILE A 62 -6.62 20.14 -4.82
CA ILE A 62 -6.55 19.07 -5.82
C ILE A 62 -5.11 18.56 -5.93
N ASP A 63 -4.13 19.46 -6.08
CA ASP A 63 -2.72 19.09 -6.20
C ASP A 63 -2.22 18.37 -4.94
N GLY A 64 -2.62 18.85 -3.76
CA GLY A 64 -2.32 18.19 -2.49
C GLY A 64 -2.94 16.80 -2.38
N GLY A 65 -4.21 16.66 -2.77
CA GLY A 65 -4.89 15.37 -2.77
C GLY A 65 -4.31 14.39 -3.79
N ASP A 66 -3.89 14.85 -4.97
CA ASP A 66 -3.26 14.00 -5.99
C ASP A 66 -1.89 13.46 -5.53
N ARG A 67 -1.09 14.30 -4.85
CA ARG A 67 0.15 13.82 -4.21
C ARG A 67 -0.14 12.79 -3.13
N LEU A 68 -1.08 13.08 -2.23
CA LEU A 68 -1.43 12.16 -1.14
C LEU A 68 -1.99 10.83 -1.68
N LEU A 69 -2.77 10.87 -2.77
CA LEU A 69 -3.29 9.66 -3.40
C LEU A 69 -2.16 8.80 -3.98
N ALA A 70 -1.16 9.41 -4.62
CA ALA A 70 0.02 8.71 -5.11
C ALA A 70 0.85 8.12 -3.96
N GLU A 71 1.05 8.86 -2.88
CA GLU A 71 1.76 8.40 -1.67
C GLU A 71 1.06 7.21 -1.02
N LEU A 72 -0.26 7.29 -0.79
CA LEU A 72 -1.06 6.18 -0.27
C LEU A 72 -0.96 4.94 -1.16
N SER A 73 -0.94 5.14 -2.49
CA SER A 73 -0.81 4.06 -3.45
C SER A 73 0.54 3.36 -3.34
N ALA A 74 1.61 4.13 -3.29
CA ALA A 74 2.97 3.60 -3.12
C ALA A 74 3.16 2.91 -1.76
N HIS A 75 2.60 3.46 -0.68
CA HIS A 75 2.68 2.87 0.64
C HIS A 75 1.93 1.53 0.74
N ALA A 76 0.82 1.38 0.02
CA ALA A 76 0.08 0.11 0.01
C ALA A 76 0.90 -1.01 -0.66
N ASP A 77 1.61 -0.70 -1.76
CA ASP A 77 2.55 -1.64 -2.39
C ASP A 77 3.75 -1.92 -1.48
N ALA A 78 4.27 -0.90 -0.79
CA ALA A 78 5.38 -1.04 0.14
C ALA A 78 5.02 -1.96 1.33
N ASP A 79 3.82 -1.82 1.91
CA ASP A 79 3.32 -2.69 2.98
C ASP A 79 3.34 -4.17 2.57
N ILE A 80 2.85 -4.47 1.36
CA ILE A 80 2.88 -5.82 0.81
C ILE A 80 4.32 -6.31 0.62
N ALA A 81 5.20 -5.47 0.07
CA ALA A 81 6.59 -5.83 -0.21
C ALA A 81 7.38 -6.12 1.08
N VAL A 82 7.25 -5.25 2.08
CA VAL A 82 7.90 -5.39 3.39
C VAL A 82 7.40 -6.66 4.09
N PHE A 83 6.09 -6.90 4.09
CA PHE A 83 5.54 -8.10 4.74
C PHE A 83 5.93 -9.40 4.00
N ASP A 84 5.94 -9.41 2.67
CA ASP A 84 6.41 -10.56 1.89
C ASP A 84 7.90 -10.85 2.16
N ALA A 85 8.75 -9.82 2.24
CA ALA A 85 10.16 -9.95 2.60
C ALA A 85 10.32 -10.52 4.03
N TYR A 86 9.55 -10.00 4.98
CA TYR A 86 9.54 -10.49 6.36
C TYR A 86 9.13 -11.98 6.44
N MET A 87 8.08 -12.37 5.72
CA MET A 87 7.62 -13.76 5.67
C MET A 87 8.63 -14.70 5.00
N LYS A 88 9.36 -14.24 3.98
CA LYS A 88 10.49 -14.99 3.40
C LYS A 88 11.63 -15.15 4.39
N ALA A 89 11.99 -14.10 5.12
CA ALA A 89 13.02 -14.15 6.15
C ALA A 89 12.66 -15.15 7.27
N LEU A 90 11.39 -15.20 7.69
CA LEU A 90 10.92 -16.15 8.67
C LEU A 90 11.08 -17.62 8.24
N LYS A 91 10.98 -17.90 6.94
CA LYS A 91 11.10 -19.24 6.33
C LYS A 91 12.54 -19.71 6.11
N LEU A 92 13.55 -18.85 6.33
CA LEU A 92 14.95 -19.23 6.17
C LEU A 92 15.34 -20.40 7.11
N PRO A 93 16.31 -21.25 6.71
CA PRO A 93 16.84 -22.33 7.54
C PRO A 93 17.34 -21.84 8.91
N ARG A 94 17.38 -22.76 9.88
CA ARG A 94 17.76 -22.47 11.27
C ARG A 94 18.47 -23.65 11.97
N GLY A 95 19.10 -24.53 11.19
CA GLY A 95 19.77 -25.74 11.67
C GLY A 95 21.18 -25.47 12.20
N SER A 96 21.93 -24.55 11.59
CA SER A 96 23.26 -24.13 12.05
C SER A 96 23.25 -22.74 12.71
N GLU A 97 24.29 -22.39 13.47
CA GLU A 97 24.45 -21.05 14.03
C GLU A 97 24.58 -19.97 12.95
N ALA A 98 25.25 -20.28 11.84
CA ALA A 98 25.35 -19.38 10.68
C ALA A 98 23.98 -19.11 10.05
N GLU A 99 23.15 -20.16 9.88
CA GLU A 99 21.78 -20.02 9.38
C GLU A 99 20.90 -19.21 10.33
N LYS A 100 20.99 -19.46 11.64
CA LYS A 100 20.26 -18.67 12.65
C LYS A 100 20.69 -17.19 12.64
N ALA A 101 21.97 -16.91 12.45
CA ALA A 101 22.48 -15.54 12.35
C ALA A 101 21.95 -14.84 11.09
N ALA A 102 22.06 -15.48 9.92
CA ALA A 102 21.56 -14.94 8.66
C ALA A 102 20.03 -14.72 8.70
N ARG A 103 19.29 -15.67 9.27
CA ARG A 103 17.84 -15.54 9.49
C ARG A 103 17.49 -14.35 10.38
N ARG A 104 18.23 -14.15 11.48
CA ARG A 104 18.01 -13.00 12.38
C ARG A 104 18.29 -11.66 11.69
N ALA A 105 19.37 -11.58 10.92
CA ALA A 105 19.70 -10.38 10.13
C ALA A 105 18.58 -10.07 9.13
N ALA A 106 18.17 -11.05 8.32
CA ALA A 106 17.11 -10.86 7.33
C ALA A 106 15.76 -10.43 7.93
N ILE A 107 15.41 -10.94 9.13
CA ILE A 107 14.21 -10.52 9.85
C ILE A 107 14.33 -9.07 10.33
N ALA A 108 15.50 -8.68 10.87
CA ALA A 108 15.74 -7.33 11.35
C ALA A 108 15.72 -6.32 10.20
N ASP A 109 16.38 -6.63 9.09
CA ASP A 109 16.42 -5.79 7.90
C ASP A 109 15.02 -5.59 7.31
N ALA A 110 14.22 -6.66 7.21
CA ALA A 110 12.85 -6.57 6.73
C ALA A 110 11.93 -5.79 7.67
N ALA A 111 12.15 -5.84 8.99
CA ALA A 111 11.32 -5.11 9.96
C ALA A 111 11.68 -3.62 10.10
N ALA A 112 12.85 -3.22 9.59
CA ALA A 112 13.34 -1.84 9.63
C ALA A 112 13.12 -1.06 8.33
N ALA A 113 12.63 -1.73 7.29
CA ALA A 113 12.28 -1.17 5.99
C ALA A 113 10.87 -0.57 5.97
#